data_AF-A0A4Q4VTT6-F1
#
_entry.id   AF-A0A4Q4VTT6-F1
#
_cell.length_a   1.000
_cell.length_b   1.000
_cell.length_c   1.000
_cell.angle_alpha   90.00
_cell.angle_beta   90.00
_cell.angle_gamma   90.00
#
_symmetry.space_group_name_H-M   'P 1'
#
loop_
_entity.id
_entity.type
_entity.pdbx_description
1 polymer ?
#
loop_
_entity_poly.entity_id
_entity_poly.type
_entity_poly.pdbx_seq_one_letter_code
_entity_poly.pdbx_strand_id
1 'polypeptide(L)'
;MGRWGLRLFEGDKDWDIACDLESTFEGEDEGKNLKFFDLVVFRDDDEEIVGEMRDRLDSGLGDELFDIYRAREKEYGGEYRVVILGALAMRTGARIRPGGLGHLRDLVCTTTCRHGAQFLAALDHYKPGVPRAYGPPSCFHCGKMKADTGGEPLRITRIWIESFMSLIAKRSRILLEKLIPSR
;
A
#
# COMPACT_ATOMS: atom_id res chain seq x y z
N MET A 1 11.26 3.59 -7.69
CA MET A 1 10.74 3.73 -6.31
C MET A 1 9.35 3.12 -6.28
N GLY A 2 9.01 2.37 -5.24
CA GLY A 2 7.68 1.80 -5.10
C GLY A 2 6.71 2.80 -4.49
N ARG A 3 5.42 2.59 -4.69
CA ARG A 3 4.33 3.28 -4.00
C ARG A 3 3.55 2.19 -3.28
N TRP A 4 3.16 2.44 -2.03
CA TRP A 4 2.60 1.38 -1.20
C TRP A 4 1.14 1.04 -1.54
N GLY A 5 0.41 1.97 -2.16
CA GLY A 5 -1.00 1.78 -2.53
C GLY A 5 -1.32 2.08 -4.00
N LEU A 6 -0.46 2.80 -4.73
CA LEU A 6 -0.71 3.16 -6.14
C LEU A 6 -0.03 2.20 -7.12
N ARG A 7 -0.77 1.75 -8.16
CA ARG A 7 -0.30 0.79 -9.18
C ARG A 7 0.15 -0.53 -8.53
N LEU A 8 -0.66 -1.02 -7.58
CA LEU A 8 -0.41 -2.31 -6.91
C LEU A 8 -0.45 -3.45 -7.91
N PHE A 9 -1.36 -3.34 -8.87
CA PHE A 9 -1.52 -4.28 -9.98
C PHE A 9 -1.10 -3.67 -11.32
N GLU A 10 -0.86 -4.55 -12.29
CA GLU A 10 -0.42 -4.15 -13.62
C GLU A 10 -1.58 -3.57 -14.45
N GLY A 11 -1.30 -2.52 -15.23
CA GLY A 11 -2.30 -1.83 -16.04
C GLY A 11 -3.26 -0.99 -15.21
N ASP A 12 -4.46 -0.75 -15.76
CA ASP A 12 -5.51 0.07 -15.15
C ASP A 12 -6.41 -0.72 -14.18
N LYS A 13 -5.98 -1.93 -13.79
CA LYS A 13 -6.73 -2.82 -12.89
C LYS A 13 -7.11 -2.18 -11.56
N ASP A 14 -6.24 -1.34 -11.00
CA ASP A 14 -6.54 -0.62 -9.76
C ASP A 14 -7.78 0.29 -9.92
N TRP A 15 -7.97 0.88 -11.11
CA TRP A 15 -9.11 1.75 -11.43
C TRP A 15 -10.39 0.93 -11.61
N ASP A 16 -10.32 -0.16 -12.38
CA ASP A 16 -11.46 -1.05 -12.58
C ASP A 16 -11.96 -1.61 -11.24
N ILE A 17 -11.03 -2.02 -10.37
CA ILE A 17 -11.38 -2.50 -9.02
C ILE A 17 -11.96 -1.38 -8.16
N ALA A 18 -11.44 -0.16 -8.22
CA ALA A 18 -11.98 0.95 -7.45
C ALA A 18 -13.44 1.26 -7.86
N CYS A 19 -13.74 1.25 -9.16
CA CYS A 19 -15.11 1.36 -9.67
C CYS A 19 -16.00 0.21 -9.17
N ASP A 20 -15.52 -1.04 -9.27
CA ASP A 20 -16.25 -2.21 -8.77
C ASP A 20 -16.61 -2.08 -7.27
N LEU A 21 -15.66 -1.59 -6.47
CA LEU A 21 -15.87 -1.37 -5.03
C LEU A 21 -16.90 -0.27 -4.77
N GLU A 22 -16.81 0.84 -5.51
CA GLU A 22 -17.70 1.99 -5.43
C GLU A 22 -19.16 1.61 -5.73
N SER A 23 -19.37 0.83 -6.80
CA SER A 23 -20.68 0.34 -7.21
C SER A 23 -21.34 -0.65 -6.24
N THR A 24 -20.67 -1.07 -5.15
CA THR A 24 -21.28 -1.98 -4.16
C THR A 24 -22.49 -1.37 -3.47
N PHE A 25 -22.44 -0.07 -3.18
CA PHE A 25 -23.49 0.64 -2.48
C PHE A 25 -24.09 1.80 -3.26
N GLU A 26 -23.77 1.90 -4.56
CA GLU A 26 -24.41 2.88 -5.45
C GLU A 26 -25.94 2.69 -5.43
N GLY A 27 -26.65 3.79 -5.18
CA GLY A 27 -28.10 3.79 -5.10
C GLY A 27 -28.65 5.16 -4.70
N GLU A 28 -29.93 5.20 -4.32
CA GLU A 28 -30.62 6.44 -3.91
C GLU A 28 -30.15 6.96 -2.53
N ASP A 29 -29.50 6.12 -1.74
CA ASP A 29 -28.93 6.51 -0.45
C ASP A 29 -27.55 7.15 -0.66
N GLU A 30 -27.57 8.46 -0.92
CA GLU A 30 -26.35 9.27 -1.09
C GLU A 30 -25.38 9.14 0.07
N GLY A 31 -25.84 8.77 1.28
CA GLY A 31 -24.99 8.55 2.45
C GLY A 31 -24.07 7.34 2.34
N LYS A 32 -24.33 6.44 1.38
CA LYS A 32 -23.54 5.23 1.16
C LYS A 32 -22.61 5.29 -0.05
N ASN A 33 -22.77 6.30 -0.89
CA ASN A 33 -21.93 6.46 -2.06
C ASN A 33 -20.45 6.58 -1.66
N LEU A 34 -19.58 5.85 -2.32
CA LEU A 34 -18.14 5.96 -2.10
C LEU A 34 -17.56 6.70 -3.29
N LYS A 35 -16.39 7.31 -3.13
CA LYS A 35 -15.67 8.01 -4.22
C LYS A 35 -14.29 7.39 -4.37
N PHE A 36 -14.27 6.06 -4.48
CA PHE A 36 -13.01 5.31 -4.52
C PHE A 36 -12.26 5.55 -5.82
N PHE A 37 -12.98 5.70 -6.94
CA PHE A 37 -12.35 6.05 -8.21
C PHE A 37 -11.60 7.38 -8.11
N ASP A 38 -12.23 8.40 -7.53
CA ASP A 38 -11.61 9.71 -7.30
C ASP A 38 -10.36 9.58 -6.42
N LEU A 39 -10.46 8.78 -5.35
CA LEU A 39 -9.31 8.49 -4.49
C LEU A 39 -8.19 7.73 -5.22
N VAL A 40 -8.42 6.94 -6.26
CA VAL A 40 -7.32 6.28 -6.98
C VAL A 40 -6.76 7.15 -8.10
N VAL A 41 -7.61 7.91 -8.79
CA VAL A 41 -7.25 8.75 -9.94
C VAL A 41 -6.59 10.04 -9.51
N PHE A 42 -7.21 10.77 -8.58
CA PHE A 42 -6.69 12.02 -8.08
C PHE A 42 -5.67 11.73 -6.98
N ARG A 43 -4.42 12.12 -7.27
CA ARG A 43 -3.27 11.83 -6.41
C ARG A 43 -3.05 12.88 -5.34
N ASP A 44 -3.84 13.94 -5.40
CA ASP A 44 -3.82 15.00 -4.42
C ASP A 44 -4.52 14.47 -3.17
N ASP A 45 -3.90 14.69 -2.01
CA ASP A 45 -4.46 14.35 -0.71
C ASP A 45 -5.52 15.41 -0.37
N ASP A 46 -6.59 15.48 -1.17
CA ASP A 46 -7.75 16.33 -0.91
C ASP A 46 -8.33 15.94 0.46
N GLU A 47 -8.01 16.74 1.46
CA GLU A 47 -8.32 16.46 2.86
C GLU A 47 -9.84 16.36 3.09
N GLU A 48 -10.63 17.08 2.30
CA GLU A 48 -12.10 17.06 2.37
C GLU A 48 -12.63 15.70 1.92
N ILE A 49 -12.24 15.24 0.73
CA ILE A 49 -12.66 13.94 0.19
C ILE A 49 -12.12 12.80 1.07
N VAL A 50 -10.85 12.89 1.50
CA VAL A 50 -10.21 11.89 2.37
C VAL A 50 -10.94 11.78 3.71
N GLY A 51 -11.32 12.90 4.31
CA GLY A 51 -12.10 12.96 5.55
C GLY A 51 -13.52 12.41 5.37
N GLU A 52 -14.23 12.86 4.33
CA GLU A 52 -15.58 12.40 3.98
C GLU A 52 -15.60 10.86 3.82
N MET A 53 -14.65 10.31 3.06
CA MET A 53 -14.58 8.87 2.83
C MET A 53 -14.20 8.08 4.09
N ARG A 54 -13.39 8.66 4.99
CA ARG A 54 -13.13 8.05 6.29
C ARG A 54 -14.41 7.90 7.09
N ASP A 55 -15.16 9.00 7.24
CA ASP A 55 -16.37 9.01 8.07
C ASP A 55 -17.41 8.02 7.53
N ARG A 56 -17.56 7.94 6.20
CA ARG A 56 -18.41 6.94 5.54
C ARG A 56 -17.95 5.51 5.84
N LEU A 57 -16.66 5.22 5.71
CA LEU A 57 -16.14 3.87 6.01
C LEU A 57 -16.30 3.51 7.49
N ASP A 58 -16.05 4.47 8.38
CA ASP A 58 -16.14 4.28 9.83
C ASP A 58 -17.59 4.18 10.35
N SER A 59 -18.58 4.61 9.55
CA SER A 59 -20.01 4.43 9.83
C SER A 59 -20.47 2.97 9.85
N GLY A 60 -19.64 2.05 9.34
CA GLY A 60 -19.91 0.61 9.25
C GLY A 60 -19.75 0.05 7.83
N LEU A 61 -19.81 0.92 6.82
CA LEU A 61 -19.67 0.51 5.41
C LEU A 61 -18.31 -0.15 5.12
N GLY A 62 -17.24 0.30 5.76
CA GLY A 62 -15.92 -0.31 5.60
C GLY A 62 -15.91 -1.77 6.07
N ASP A 63 -16.51 -2.05 7.22
CA ASP A 63 -16.60 -3.40 7.75
C ASP A 63 -17.48 -4.31 6.88
N GLU A 64 -18.60 -3.77 6.39
CA GLU A 64 -19.51 -4.46 5.46
C GLU A 64 -18.82 -4.80 4.12
N LEU A 65 -18.05 -3.86 3.54
CA LEU A 65 -17.25 -4.13 2.33
C LEU A 65 -16.24 -5.24 2.56
N PHE A 66 -15.52 -5.22 3.69
CA PHE A 66 -14.58 -6.28 4.01
C PHE A 66 -15.27 -7.64 4.09
N ASP A 67 -16.47 -7.71 4.69
CA ASP A 67 -17.21 -8.97 4.80
C ASP A 67 -17.73 -9.45 3.42
N ILE A 68 -18.27 -8.55 2.60
CA ILE A 68 -18.73 -8.85 1.22
C ILE A 68 -17.56 -9.40 0.38
N TYR A 69 -16.45 -8.67 0.33
CA TYR A 69 -15.35 -9.03 -0.57
C TYR A 69 -14.51 -10.18 -0.06
N ARG A 70 -14.47 -10.44 1.25
CA ARG A 70 -13.93 -11.69 1.79
C ARG A 70 -14.76 -12.90 1.41
N ALA A 71 -16.09 -12.81 1.46
CA ALA A 71 -16.95 -13.90 1.02
C ALA A 71 -16.76 -14.22 -0.47
N ARG A 72 -16.40 -13.21 -1.27
CA ARG A 72 -16.14 -13.31 -2.72
C ARG A 72 -14.67 -13.43 -3.09
N GLU A 73 -13.77 -13.68 -2.13
CA GLU A 73 -12.33 -13.64 -2.36
C GLU A 73 -11.86 -14.67 -3.41
N LYS A 74 -12.53 -15.83 -3.49
CA LYS A 74 -12.22 -16.90 -4.43
C LYS A 74 -12.74 -16.67 -5.84
N GLU A 75 -13.53 -15.63 -6.05
CA GLU A 75 -13.98 -15.23 -7.38
C GLU A 75 -12.82 -14.64 -8.18
N TYR A 76 -13.01 -14.51 -9.50
CA TYR A 76 -11.99 -13.91 -10.35
C TYR A 76 -11.67 -12.48 -9.87
N GLY A 77 -10.41 -12.29 -9.46
CA GLY A 77 -9.90 -11.03 -8.92
C GLY A 77 -10.40 -10.66 -7.52
N GLY A 78 -11.05 -11.57 -6.79
CA GLY A 78 -11.54 -11.33 -5.43
C GLY A 78 -10.43 -10.91 -4.47
N GLU A 79 -9.27 -11.58 -4.54
CA GLU A 79 -8.07 -11.20 -3.78
C GLU A 79 -7.64 -9.75 -4.01
N TYR A 80 -7.68 -9.27 -5.27
CA TYR A 80 -7.28 -7.91 -5.62
C TYR A 80 -8.24 -6.88 -5.04
N ARG A 81 -9.55 -7.18 -5.03
CA ARG A 81 -10.57 -6.29 -4.44
C ARG A 81 -10.33 -6.06 -2.96
N VAL A 82 -10.03 -7.13 -2.21
CA VAL A 82 -9.73 -7.03 -0.77
C VAL A 82 -8.44 -6.23 -0.53
N VAL A 83 -7.40 -6.43 -1.35
CA VAL A 83 -6.14 -5.67 -1.24
C VAL A 83 -6.35 -4.17 -1.55
N ILE A 84 -7.08 -3.83 -2.63
CA ILE A 84 -7.39 -2.43 -2.97
C ILE A 84 -8.26 -1.78 -1.90
N LEU A 85 -9.27 -2.48 -1.37
CA LEU A 85 -10.08 -1.99 -0.25
C LEU A 85 -9.21 -1.66 0.97
N GLY A 86 -8.24 -2.53 1.30
CA GLY A 86 -7.24 -2.26 2.33
C GLY A 86 -6.39 -1.03 2.03
N ALA A 87 -5.97 -0.85 0.78
CA ALA A 87 -5.21 0.33 0.35
C ALA A 87 -6.01 1.63 0.52
N LEU A 88 -7.28 1.61 0.12
CA LEU A 88 -8.20 2.74 0.23
C LEU A 88 -8.51 3.09 1.68
N ALA A 89 -8.76 2.08 2.53
CA ALA A 89 -8.98 2.30 3.96
C ALA A 89 -7.73 2.91 4.64
N MET A 90 -6.52 2.46 4.28
CA MET A 90 -5.28 3.09 4.77
C MET A 90 -5.09 4.51 4.22
N ARG A 91 -5.51 4.77 2.97
CA ARG A 91 -5.44 6.10 2.37
C ARG A 91 -6.34 7.08 3.11
N THR A 92 -7.58 6.69 3.39
CA THR A 92 -8.54 7.53 4.11
C THR A 92 -8.25 7.61 5.61
N GLY A 93 -7.50 6.65 6.15
CA GLY A 93 -7.30 6.52 7.59
C GLY A 93 -8.51 5.90 8.30
N ALA A 94 -9.36 5.19 7.56
CA ALA A 94 -10.52 4.49 8.11
C ALA A 94 -10.13 3.28 8.97
N ARG A 95 -10.90 3.01 10.02
CA ARG A 95 -10.66 1.89 10.91
C ARG A 95 -10.75 0.57 10.14
N ILE A 96 -9.70 -0.24 10.26
CA ILE A 96 -9.70 -1.62 9.79
C ILE A 96 -9.71 -2.52 11.03
N ARG A 97 -10.66 -3.46 11.12
CA ARG A 97 -10.72 -4.43 12.23
C ARG A 97 -9.38 -5.19 12.35
N PRO A 98 -8.95 -5.60 13.54
CA PRO A 98 -7.73 -6.39 13.72
C PRO A 98 -7.69 -7.67 12.87
N GLY A 99 -8.84 -8.37 12.76
CA GLY A 99 -8.98 -9.51 11.84
C GLY A 99 -8.85 -9.11 10.36
N GLY A 100 -9.29 -7.91 10.00
CA GLY A 100 -9.04 -7.23 8.72
C GLY A 100 -7.56 -7.15 8.38
N LEU A 101 -6.79 -6.56 9.30
CA LEU A 101 -5.35 -6.35 9.17
C LEU A 101 -4.57 -7.67 9.08
N GLY A 102 -4.92 -8.67 9.88
CA GLY A 102 -4.28 -9.99 9.84
C GLY A 102 -4.43 -10.65 8.46
N HIS A 103 -5.67 -10.71 7.97
CA HIS A 103 -5.97 -11.29 6.66
C HIS A 103 -5.30 -10.55 5.51
N LEU A 104 -5.24 -9.22 5.54
CA LEU A 104 -4.54 -8.45 4.50
C LEU A 104 -3.05 -8.81 4.44
N ARG A 105 -2.42 -9.12 5.58
CA ARG A 105 -1.03 -9.60 5.58
C ARG A 105 -0.91 -10.94 4.89
N ASP A 106 -1.78 -11.88 5.25
CA ASP A 106 -1.76 -13.23 4.70
C ASP A 106 -2.04 -13.20 3.18
N LEU A 107 -3.06 -12.44 2.77
CA LEU A 107 -3.48 -12.32 1.38
C LEU A 107 -2.40 -11.70 0.49
N VAL A 108 -1.76 -10.61 0.93
CA VAL A 108 -0.69 -9.97 0.15
C VAL A 108 0.55 -10.85 0.03
N CYS A 109 0.80 -11.75 0.99
CA CYS A 109 1.87 -12.74 0.86
C CYS A 109 1.59 -13.78 -0.22
N THR A 110 0.31 -14.06 -0.51
CA THR A 110 -0.11 -15.05 -1.52
C THR A 110 -0.42 -14.46 -2.88
N THR A 111 -0.87 -13.20 -2.93
CA THR A 111 -1.30 -12.52 -4.15
C THR A 111 -0.12 -11.90 -4.89
N THR A 112 -0.13 -11.96 -6.22
CA THR A 112 0.93 -11.36 -7.06
C THR A 112 0.78 -9.84 -7.12
N CYS A 113 1.37 -9.13 -6.15
CA CYS A 113 1.36 -7.67 -6.07
C CYS A 113 2.73 -7.09 -6.48
N ARG A 114 2.78 -6.14 -7.42
CA ARG A 114 4.04 -5.51 -7.86
C ARG A 114 4.76 -4.76 -6.73
N HIS A 115 3.98 -4.24 -5.79
CA HIS A 115 4.44 -3.47 -4.64
C HIS A 115 3.98 -4.08 -3.30
N GLY A 116 3.83 -5.40 -3.23
CA GLY A 116 3.35 -6.12 -2.03
C GLY A 116 4.20 -5.84 -0.78
N ALA A 117 5.54 -5.79 -0.92
CA ALA A 117 6.44 -5.46 0.19
C ALA A 117 6.21 -4.03 0.75
N GLN A 118 5.94 -3.05 -0.14
CA GLN A 118 5.64 -1.68 0.28
C GLN A 118 4.27 -1.59 0.93
N PHE A 119 3.29 -2.34 0.43
CA PHE A 119 1.97 -2.45 1.04
C PHE A 119 2.05 -3.05 2.44
N LEU A 120 2.74 -4.17 2.63
CA LEU A 120 2.89 -4.80 3.94
C LEU A 120 3.55 -3.86 4.96
N ALA A 121 4.62 -3.19 4.54
CA ALA A 121 5.25 -2.20 5.40
C ALA A 121 4.38 -0.97 5.67
N ALA A 122 3.48 -0.59 4.75
CA ALA A 122 2.45 0.41 5.02
C ALA A 122 1.46 -0.05 6.07
N LEU A 123 0.99 -1.28 5.93
CA LEU A 123 0.03 -1.92 6.82
C LEU A 123 0.59 -2.10 8.24
N ASP A 124 1.87 -2.38 8.38
CA ASP A 124 2.54 -2.51 9.68
C ASP A 124 2.75 -1.17 10.39
N HIS A 125 2.83 -0.07 9.65
CA HIS A 125 2.91 1.28 10.19
C HIS A 125 1.55 2.00 10.24
N TYR A 126 0.48 1.33 9.82
CA TYR A 126 -0.84 1.93 9.75
C TYR A 126 -1.42 2.24 11.13
N LYS A 127 -2.03 3.42 11.25
CA LYS A 127 -2.72 3.88 12.46
C LYS A 127 -4.11 4.38 12.06
N PRO A 128 -5.19 3.80 12.60
CA PRO A 128 -6.54 4.31 12.39
C PRO A 128 -6.65 5.80 12.74
N GLY A 129 -7.40 6.55 11.94
CA GLY A 129 -7.58 8.01 12.08
C GLY A 129 -6.45 8.85 11.47
N VAL A 130 -5.36 8.24 11.02
CA VAL A 130 -4.27 8.95 10.32
C VAL A 130 -4.24 8.48 8.87
N PRO A 131 -4.63 9.33 7.90
CA PRO A 131 -4.61 8.94 6.50
C PRO A 131 -3.16 8.80 6.04
N ARG A 132 -2.89 7.77 5.25
CA ARG A 132 -1.55 7.53 4.72
C ARG A 132 -1.47 8.07 3.30
N ALA A 133 -0.47 8.91 3.02
CA ALA A 133 -0.31 9.56 1.72
C ALA A 133 -0.11 8.53 0.61
N TYR A 134 -0.95 8.55 -0.42
CA TYR A 134 -1.02 7.49 -1.44
C TYR A 134 0.00 7.68 -2.57
N GLY A 135 0.27 8.94 -2.92
CA GLY A 135 1.14 9.35 -4.01
C GLY A 135 2.64 9.18 -3.73
N PRO A 136 3.19 9.69 -2.61
CA PRO A 136 4.64 9.77 -2.41
C PRO A 136 5.38 8.42 -2.54
N PRO A 137 6.66 8.44 -2.97
CA PRO A 137 7.46 7.23 -2.98
C PRO A 137 7.63 6.69 -1.56
N SER A 138 7.64 5.36 -1.46
CA SER A 138 7.99 4.63 -0.23
C SER A 138 9.30 3.88 -0.43
N CYS A 139 10.04 3.68 0.66
CA CYS A 139 11.23 2.85 0.64
C CYS A 139 10.86 1.43 0.19
N PHE A 140 11.62 0.87 -0.76
CA PHE A 140 11.36 -0.48 -1.26
C PHE A 140 11.52 -1.55 -0.17
N HIS A 141 12.43 -1.34 0.78
CA HIS A 141 12.76 -2.33 1.79
C HIS A 141 11.92 -2.22 3.07
N CYS A 142 11.62 -0.99 3.52
CA CYS A 142 10.92 -0.77 4.78
C CYS A 142 9.58 -0.04 4.64
N GLY A 143 9.11 0.26 3.42
CA GLY A 143 7.82 0.93 3.14
C GLY A 143 7.60 2.31 3.76
N LYS A 144 8.59 2.82 4.50
CA LYS A 144 8.55 4.14 5.12
C LYS A 144 8.56 5.24 4.08
N MET A 145 7.82 6.29 4.36
CA MET A 145 7.76 7.52 3.57
C MET A 145 8.30 8.71 4.37
N LYS A 146 8.31 9.89 3.74
CA LYS A 146 8.71 11.15 4.37
C LYS A 146 7.92 11.42 5.65
N ALA A 147 6.62 11.15 5.64
CA ALA A 147 5.77 11.30 6.83
C ALA A 147 6.24 10.43 8.02
N ASP A 148 6.87 9.27 7.76
CA ASP A 148 7.29 8.35 8.81
C ASP A 148 8.68 8.69 9.40
N THR A 149 9.52 9.39 8.64
CA THR A 149 10.95 9.58 8.96
C THR A 149 11.41 11.03 8.97
N GLY A 150 10.56 11.97 8.55
CA GLY A 150 10.92 13.37 8.34
C GLY A 150 11.83 13.63 7.13
N GLY A 151 12.38 12.59 6.51
CA GLY A 151 13.29 12.67 5.37
C GLY A 151 12.74 11.99 4.13
N GLU A 152 13.04 12.51 2.94
CA GLU A 152 12.63 11.84 1.70
C GLU A 152 13.35 10.50 1.52
N PRO A 153 12.62 9.42 1.16
CA PRO A 153 13.26 8.15 0.84
C PRO A 153 14.30 8.36 -0.25
N LEU A 154 15.54 7.91 0.00
CA LEU A 154 16.63 8.10 -0.94
C LEU A 154 16.28 7.49 -2.31
N ARG A 155 16.43 8.31 -3.36
CA ARG A 155 16.41 7.84 -4.75
C ARG A 155 17.63 6.97 -4.98
N ILE A 156 17.52 5.68 -4.70
CA ILE A 156 18.55 4.73 -5.11
C ILE A 156 18.41 4.53 -6.62
N THR A 157 19.32 5.16 -7.38
CA THR A 157 19.51 4.82 -8.80
C THR A 157 20.26 3.50 -8.90
N ARG A 158 19.98 2.71 -9.95
CA ARG A 158 20.63 1.40 -10.19
C ARG A 158 22.17 1.50 -10.16
N ILE A 159 22.70 2.62 -10.64
CA ILE A 159 24.13 2.97 -10.64
C ILE A 159 24.71 3.08 -9.22
N TRP A 160 23.94 3.58 -8.26
CA TRP A 160 24.38 3.74 -6.88
C TRP A 160 24.44 2.39 -6.15
N ILE A 161 23.53 1.45 -6.46
CA ILE A 161 23.60 0.08 -5.93
C ILE A 161 24.84 -0.64 -6.47
N GLU A 162 25.08 -0.59 -7.78
CA GLU A 162 26.24 -1.23 -8.39
C GLU A 162 27.56 -0.64 -7.85
N SER A 163 27.61 0.68 -7.69
CA SER A 163 28.76 1.36 -7.10
C SER A 163 28.95 1.02 -5.62
N PHE A 164 27.87 0.98 -4.83
CA PHE A 164 27.92 0.65 -3.41
C PHE A 164 28.26 -0.82 -3.16
N MET A 165 27.66 -1.74 -3.92
CA MET A 165 28.00 -3.18 -3.86
C MET A 165 29.43 -3.44 -4.34
N SER A 166 29.91 -2.72 -5.36
CA SER A 166 31.31 -2.75 -5.80
C SER A 166 32.26 -2.22 -4.73
N LEU A 167 31.86 -1.15 -4.02
CA LEU A 167 32.63 -0.58 -2.92
C LEU A 167 32.68 -1.53 -1.71
N ILE A 168 31.56 -2.14 -1.34
CA ILE A 168 31.51 -3.18 -0.31
C ILE A 168 32.41 -4.35 -0.72
N ALA A 169 32.26 -4.88 -1.93
CA ALA A 169 33.07 -6.00 -2.43
C ALA A 169 34.58 -5.69 -2.41
N LYS A 170 34.99 -4.47 -2.81
CA LYS A 170 36.39 -4.02 -2.71
C LYS A 170 36.86 -3.95 -1.26
N ARG A 171 36.03 -3.44 -0.35
CA ARG A 171 36.37 -3.30 1.06
C ARG A 171 36.47 -4.65 1.77
N SER A 172 35.58 -5.60 1.43
CA SER A 172 35.62 -6.99 1.88
C SER A 172 36.89 -7.70 1.41
N ARG A 173 37.32 -7.46 0.16
CA ARG A 173 38.55 -8.02 -0.40
C ARG A 173 39.81 -7.50 0.31
N ILE A 174 39.87 -6.20 0.60
CA ILE A 174 40.97 -5.59 1.37
C ILE A 174 41.02 -6.13 2.81
N LEU A 175 39.86 -6.38 3.42
CA LEU A 175 39.78 -6.99 4.76
C LEU A 175 40.23 -8.45 4.76
N LEU A 176 39.88 -9.23 3.73
CA LEU A 176 40.33 -10.61 3.55
C LEU A 176 41.84 -10.70 3.29
N GLU A 177 42.42 -9.82 2.47
CA GLU A 177 43.86 -9.77 2.21
C GLU A 177 44.68 -9.35 3.43
N LYS A 178 44.10 -8.61 4.37
CA LYS A 178 44.74 -8.25 5.65
C LYS A 178 44.65 -9.34 6.72
N LEU A 179 43.78 -10.33 6.55
CA LEU A 179 43.56 -11.43 7.50
C LEU A 179 44.27 -12.73 7.10
N ILE A 180 44.88 -12.79 5.91
CA ILE A 180 45.69 -13.92 5.45
C ILE A 180 47.17 -13.48 5.46
N PRO A 181 47.97 -13.87 6.46
CA PRO A 181 49.41 -13.62 6.42
C PRO A 181 50.01 -14.43 5.27
N SER A 182 50.78 -13.77 4.39
CA SER A 182 51.62 -14.43 3.40
C SER A 182 52.49 -15.46 4.11
N ARG A 183 52.30 -16.75 3.79
CA ARG A 183 53.38 -17.73 3.94
C ARG A 183 54.41 -17.52 2.86
#